data_AF-A0A962FW50-F1
#
_entry.id   AF-A0A962FW50-F1
#
_cell.length_a   1.000
_cell.length_b   1.000
_cell.length_c   1.000
_cell.angle_alpha   90.00
_cell.angle_beta   90.00
_cell.angle_gamma   90.00
#
_symmetry.space_group_name_H-M   'P 1'
#
loop_
_entity.id
_entity.type
_entity.pdbx_description
1 polymer ?
#
loop_
_entity_poly.entity_id
_entity_poly.type
_entity_poly.pdbx_seq_one_letter_code
_entity_poly.pdbx_strand_id
1 'polypeptide(L)'
;ILLQFLIEATVLSLLGGAIGVVIGYGLGFGVAKLIPGFPDAVVPWWAVAVAFGFSTLVGVVFGLMPAAKAARLDPIEALRYE
;
A
#
# COMPACT_ATOMS: atom_id res chain seq x y z
N ILE A 1 10.08 -18.70 -2.61
CA ILE A 1 9.56 -18.08 -1.38
C ILE A 1 9.77 -16.55 -1.39
N LEU A 2 11.01 -16.05 -1.54
CA LEU A 2 11.29 -14.60 -1.64
C LEU A 2 10.43 -13.88 -2.68
N LEU A 3 10.45 -14.36 -3.94
CA LEU A 3 9.70 -13.75 -5.04
C LEU A 3 8.18 -13.80 -4.80
N GLN A 4 7.67 -14.87 -4.20
CA GLN A 4 6.25 -15.02 -3.90
C GLN A 4 5.80 -13.98 -2.87
N PHE A 5 6.51 -13.83 -1.76
CA PHE A 5 6.20 -12.81 -0.75
C PHE A 5 6.34 -11.40 -1.32
N LEU A 6 7.33 -11.17 -2.18
CA LEU A 6 7.49 -9.88 -2.84
C LEU A 6 6.29 -9.56 -3.76
N ILE A 7 5.84 -10.53 -4.55
CA ILE A 7 4.65 -10.38 -5.41
C ILE A 7 3.41 -10.13 -4.56
N GLU A 8 3.21 -10.91 -3.49
CA GLU A 8 2.06 -10.77 -2.59
C GLU A 8 2.03 -9.41 -1.90
N ALA A 9 3.17 -8.97 -1.34
CA ALA A 9 3.30 -7.64 -0.76
C ALA A 9 3.03 -6.54 -1.79
N THR A 10 3.57 -6.66 -3.00
CA THR A 10 3.36 -5.67 -4.08
C THR A 10 1.88 -5.60 -4.49
N VAL A 11 1.23 -6.75 -4.70
CA VAL A 11 -0.19 -6.83 -5.07
C VAL A 11 -1.08 -6.26 -3.97
N LEU A 12 -0.86 -6.63 -2.71
CA LEU A 12 -1.61 -6.09 -1.57
C LEU A 12 -1.45 -4.57 -1.43
N SER A 13 -0.25 -4.06 -1.70
CA SER A 13 0.03 -2.62 -1.63
C SER A 13 -0.66 -1.84 -2.75
N LEU A 14 -0.65 -2.37 -3.97
CA LEU A 14 -1.38 -1.78 -5.10
C LEU A 14 -2.89 -1.79 -4.87
N LEU A 15 -3.45 -2.90 -4.36
CA LEU A 15 -4.87 -2.99 -4.01
C LEU A 15 -5.23 -2.02 -2.90
N GLY A 16 -4.42 -1.95 -1.84
CA GLY A 16 -4.60 -1.00 -0.75
C GLY A 16 -4.56 0.46 -1.21
N GLY A 17 -3.61 0.80 -2.10
CA GLY A 17 -3.52 2.13 -2.70
C GLY A 17 -4.75 2.48 -3.55
N ALA A 18 -5.22 1.55 -4.39
CA ALA A 18 -6.42 1.75 -5.19
C ALA A 18 -7.68 1.95 -4.33
N ILE A 19 -7.88 1.10 -3.31
CA ILE A 19 -8.99 1.21 -2.36
C ILE A 19 -8.90 2.54 -1.59
N GLY A 20 -7.71 2.93 -1.13
CA GLY A 20 -7.48 4.18 -0.42
C GLY A 20 -7.85 5.41 -1.26
N VAL A 21 -7.50 5.43 -2.56
CA VAL A 21 -7.89 6.52 -3.46
C VAL A 21 -9.41 6.59 -3.64
N VAL A 22 -10.07 5.45 -3.84
CA VAL A 22 -11.54 5.40 -3.97
C VAL A 22 -12.23 5.92 -2.70
N ILE A 23 -11.77 5.48 -1.53
CA ILE A 23 -12.31 5.94 -0.24
C ILE A 23 -12.03 7.43 -0.04
N GLY A 24 -10.83 7.90 -0.36
CA GLY A 24 -10.44 9.30 -0.23
C GLY A 24 -11.30 10.24 -1.08
N TYR A 25 -11.55 9.88 -2.34
CA TYR A 25 -12.48 10.60 -3.22
C TYR A 25 -13.91 10.57 -2.68
N GLY A 26 -14.39 9.39 -2.26
CA GLY A 26 -15.74 9.22 -1.73
C GLY A 26 -15.99 10.07 -0.48
N LEU A 27 -15.06 10.06 0.47
CA LEU A 27 -15.13 10.88 1.67
C LEU A 27 -15.00 12.37 1.35
N GLY A 28 -14.06 12.77 0.49
CA GLY A 28 -13.89 14.16 0.09
C GLY A 28 -15.16 14.75 -0.52
N PHE A 29 -15.77 14.03 -1.46
CA PHE A 29 -17.02 14.45 -2.09
C PHE A 29 -18.22 14.42 -1.12
N GLY A 30 -18.29 13.41 -0.25
CA GLY A 30 -19.33 13.31 0.77
C GLY A 30 -19.30 14.47 1.76
N VAL A 31 -18.10 14.82 2.25
CA VAL A 31 -17.91 15.97 3.17
C VAL A 31 -18.25 17.29 2.47
N ALA A 32 -17.79 17.49 1.24
CA ALA A 32 -18.09 18.71 0.48
C ALA A 32 -19.61 18.91 0.27
N LYS A 33 -20.37 17.83 0.08
CA LYS A 33 -21.84 17.90 -0.06
C LYS A 33 -22.60 18.12 1.25
N LEU A 34 -22.03 17.71 2.38
CA LEU A 34 -22.67 17.84 3.69
C LEU A 34 -22.54 19.24 4.29
N ILE A 35 -21.55 20.03 3.85
CA ILE A 35 -21.26 21.35 4.40
C ILE A 35 -21.68 22.44 3.40
N PRO A 36 -22.74 23.24 3.70
CA PRO A 36 -23.16 24.33 2.82
C PRO A 36 -22.06 25.38 2.64
N GLY A 37 -21.70 25.69 1.39
CA GLY A 37 -20.68 26.67 1.06
C GLY A 37 -19.23 26.16 1.09
N PHE A 38 -19.03 24.85 1.30
CA PHE A 38 -17.70 24.26 1.24
C PHE A 38 -17.21 24.15 -0.22
N PRO A 39 -15.91 24.41 -0.50
CA PRO A 39 -15.37 24.26 -1.85
C PRO A 39 -15.52 22.83 -2.36
N ASP A 40 -15.70 22.68 -3.68
CA ASP A 40 -15.70 21.37 -4.31
C ASP A 40 -14.41 20.62 -4.00
N ALA A 41 -14.54 19.33 -3.68
CA ALA A 41 -13.42 18.43 -3.41
C ALA A 41 -12.67 18.13 -4.72
N VAL A 42 -11.84 19.06 -5.17
CA VAL A 42 -10.97 18.89 -6.34
C VAL A 42 -9.66 18.27 -5.89
N VAL A 43 -9.51 16.97 -6.12
CA VAL A 43 -8.26 16.25 -5.87
C VAL A 43 -7.37 16.35 -7.11
N PRO A 44 -6.19 17.00 -7.01
CA PRO A 44 -5.31 17.15 -8.16
C PRO A 44 -4.59 15.84 -8.49
N TRP A 45 -4.31 15.61 -9.78
CA TRP A 45 -3.71 14.36 -10.26
C TRP A 45 -2.34 14.04 -9.64
N TRP A 46 -1.56 15.07 -9.30
CA TRP A 46 -0.27 14.88 -8.63
C TRP A 46 -0.44 14.29 -7.22
N ALA A 47 -1.51 14.64 -6.50
CA ALA A 47 -1.76 14.10 -5.16
C ALA A 47 -2.08 12.60 -5.22
N VAL A 48 -2.84 12.18 -6.24
CA VAL A 48 -3.10 10.77 -6.52
C VAL A 48 -1.81 10.02 -6.86
N ALA A 49 -0.96 10.61 -7.71
CA ALA A 49 0.33 10.02 -8.07
C ALA A 49 1.26 9.88 -6.85
N VAL A 50 1.31 10.87 -5.97
CA VAL A 50 2.08 10.82 -4.72
C VAL A 50 1.52 9.75 -3.78
N ALA A 51 0.20 9.67 -3.62
CA ALA A 51 -0.44 8.66 -2.77
C ALA A 51 -0.14 7.23 -3.25
N PHE A 52 -0.26 6.98 -4.56
CA PHE A 52 0.09 5.70 -5.16
C PHE A 52 1.59 5.40 -5.01
N GLY A 53 2.46 6.37 -5.33
CA GLY A 53 3.90 6.21 -5.20
C GLY A 53 4.33 5.89 -3.76
N PHE A 54 3.74 6.58 -2.78
CA PHE A 54 3.98 6.31 -1.37
C PHE A 54 3.50 4.92 -0.96
N SER A 55 2.29 4.52 -1.36
CA SER A 55 1.74 3.19 -1.07
C SER A 55 2.60 2.06 -1.66
N THR A 56 3.05 2.20 -2.91
CA THR A 56 3.97 1.25 -3.54
C THR A 56 5.33 1.22 -2.84
N LEU A 57 5.90 2.38 -2.49
CA LEU A 57 7.17 2.46 -1.78
C LEU A 57 7.11 1.74 -0.43
N VAL A 58 6.10 2.04 0.38
CA VAL A 58 5.85 1.37 1.68
C VAL A 58 5.71 -0.14 1.46
N GLY A 59 4.86 -0.54 0.52
CA GLY A 59 4.65 -1.95 0.16
C GLY A 59 5.91 -2.71 -0.20
N VAL A 60 6.72 -2.13 -1.08
CA VAL A 60 7.96 -2.73 -1.55
C VAL A 60 9.01 -2.78 -0.44
N VAL A 61 9.17 -1.71 0.35
CA VAL A 61 10.15 -1.64 1.45
C VAL A 61 9.81 -2.68 2.53
N PHE A 62 8.55 -2.69 2.98
CA PHE A 62 8.10 -3.64 4.00
C PHE A 62 7.89 -5.06 3.47
N GLY A 63 7.79 -5.28 2.15
CA GLY A 63 7.78 -6.60 1.54
C GLY A 63 9.18 -7.18 1.32
N LEU A 64 10.12 -6.36 0.83
CA LEU A 64 11.50 -6.79 0.53
C LEU A 64 12.31 -7.10 1.78
N MET A 65 12.28 -6.23 2.79
CA MET A 65 13.10 -6.41 3.99
C MET A 65 12.85 -7.75 4.72
N PRO A 66 11.60 -8.13 5.07
CA PRO A 66 11.35 -9.41 5.73
C PRO A 66 11.56 -10.59 4.79
N ALA A 67 11.20 -10.47 3.51
CA ALA A 67 11.36 -11.56 2.56
C ALA A 67 12.85 -11.87 2.33
N ALA A 68 13.70 -10.84 2.24
CA ALA A 68 15.15 -10.99 2.14
C ALA A 68 15.76 -11.62 3.41
N LYS A 69 15.22 -11.29 4.58
CA LYS A 69 15.60 -11.93 5.85
C LYS A 69 15.22 -13.42 5.86
N ALA A 70 14.00 -13.76 5.43
CA ALA A 70 13.51 -15.13 5.34
C ALA A 70 14.32 -16.00 4.35
N ALA A 71 14.74 -15.41 3.22
CA ALA A 71 15.50 -16.12 2.19
C ALA A 71 16.96 -16.41 2.59
N ARG A 72 17.50 -15.73 3.62
CA ARG A 72 18.86 -15.92 4.12
C ARG A 72 18.95 -16.85 5.34
N LEU A 73 17.82 -17.34 5.85
CA LEU A 73 17.81 -18.33 6.92
C LEU A 73 18.23 -19.69 6.37
N ASP A 74 19.18 -20.33 7.04
CA ASP A 74 19.63 -21.67 6.68
C ASP A 74 18.46 -22.65 6.89
N PRO A 75 18.07 -23.45 5.88
CA PRO A 75 16.90 -24.33 5.97
C PRO A 75 16.99 -25.34 7.12
N ILE A 76 18.21 -25.73 7.47
CA ILE A 76 18.52 -26.64 8.59
C ILE A 76 18.21 -25.98 9.93
N GLU A 77 18.44 -24.68 10.05
CA GLU A 77 18.21 -23.90 11.26
C GLU A 77 16.72 -23.58 11.42
N ALA A 78 16.02 -23.29 10.31
CA ALA A 78 14.57 -23.06 10.30
C ALA A 78 13.73 -24.29 10.73
N LEU A 79 14.23 -25.51 10.51
CA LEU A 79 13.59 -26.77 10.94
C LEU A 79 13.97 -27.20 12.36
N ARG A 80 15.01 -26.60 12.95
CA ARG A 80 15.54 -26.95 14.28
C ARG A 80 15.01 -26.01 15.38
N TYR A 81 14.48 -24.86 14.99
CA TYR A 81 13.57 -24.06 15.81
C TYR A 81 12.14 -24.56 15.59
N GLU A 82 11.87 -25.77 16.08
CA GLU A 82 10.52 -26.11 16.53
C GLU A 82 10.36 -25.66 17.99
#